data_AF-C7GCH5-F1
#
_entry.id   AF-C7GCH5-F1
#
_cell.length_a   1.000
_cell.length_b   1.000
_cell.length_c   1.000
_cell.angle_alpha   90.00
_cell.angle_beta   90.00
_cell.angle_gamma   90.00
#
_symmetry.space_group_name_H-M   'P 1'
#
loop_
_entity.id
_entity.type
_entity.pdbx_description
1 polymer ?
#
loop_
_entity_poly.entity_id
_entity_poly.type
_entity_poly.pdbx_seq_one_letter_code
_entity_poly.pdbx_strand_id
1 'polypeptide(L)'
;KLEILKDSHIGAFSVICLVLYELIYIGAYSEIDAVRQAGIVAAGFFLSRCLSGIAAMTFPGAKKEGLLYMFTSKAHERAVKTALFLQTASVAVLMLYLDGVTGVAVLVGAGLTFLYYYKKCKKELGGITGDTEGYFVTVCECVIVVAAAVCGIIR
;
A
#
# COMPACT_ATOMS: atom_id res chain seq x y z
N LYS A 1 15.84 11.08 -13.18
CA LYS A 1 14.55 10.49 -12.75
C LYS A 1 13.92 11.24 -11.57
N LEU A 2 14.62 11.47 -10.46
CA LEU A 2 14.09 12.25 -9.33
C LEU A 2 13.75 13.72 -9.66
N GLU A 3 14.37 14.34 -10.67
CA GLU A 3 13.99 15.68 -11.13
C GLU A 3 12.60 15.74 -11.75
N ILE A 4 12.13 14.65 -12.36
CA ILE A 4 10.78 14.57 -12.94
C ILE A 4 9.71 14.61 -11.83
N LEU A 5 10.01 14.08 -10.64
CA LEU A 5 9.11 14.15 -9.48
C LEU A 5 8.98 15.57 -8.91
N LYS A 6 9.85 16.52 -9.30
CA LYS A 6 9.75 17.93 -8.90
C LYS A 6 8.93 18.76 -9.87
N ASP A 7 8.68 18.25 -11.07
CA ASP A 7 7.82 18.89 -12.05
C ASP A 7 6.36 18.53 -11.76
N SER A 8 5.53 19.54 -11.52
CA SER A 8 4.11 19.36 -11.20
C SER A 8 3.24 19.19 -12.45
N HIS A 9 3.79 19.34 -13.65
CA HIS A 9 3.03 19.17 -14.88
C HIS A 9 2.73 17.69 -15.13
N ILE A 10 1.45 17.40 -15.41
CA ILE A 10 1.00 16.06 -15.75
C ILE A 10 1.04 15.85 -17.27
N GLY A 11 1.59 14.73 -17.71
CA GLY A 11 1.51 14.31 -19.12
C GLY A 11 0.15 13.70 -19.45
N ALA A 12 -0.22 13.69 -20.74
CA ALA A 12 -1.47 13.08 -21.20
C ALA A 12 -1.59 11.59 -20.82
N PHE A 13 -0.49 10.84 -20.87
CA PHE A 13 -0.46 9.44 -20.44
C PHE A 13 -0.73 9.27 -18.94
N SER A 14 -0.31 10.21 -18.09
CA SER A 14 -0.60 10.17 -16.66
C SER A 14 -2.09 10.33 -16.38
N VAL A 15 -2.78 11.19 -17.14
CA VAL A 15 -4.24 11.36 -17.05
C VAL A 15 -4.97 10.09 -17.47
N ILE A 16 -4.56 9.46 -18.57
CA ILE A 16 -5.15 8.19 -19.02
C ILE A 16 -4.98 7.10 -17.96
N CYS A 17 -3.78 6.97 -17.37
CA CYS A 17 -3.53 6.02 -16.29
C CYS A 17 -4.40 6.31 -15.06
N LEU A 18 -4.60 7.58 -14.70
CA LEU A 18 -5.48 7.97 -13.59
C LEU A 18 -6.93 7.55 -13.86
N VAL A 19 -7.46 7.84 -15.05
CA VAL A 19 -8.82 7.45 -15.43
C VAL A 19 -8.99 5.94 -15.42
N LEU A 20 -8.04 5.19 -15.99
CA LEU A 20 -8.07 3.73 -15.95
C LEU A 20 -8.02 3.18 -14.54
N TYR A 21 -7.19 3.77 -13.68
CA TYR A 21 -7.11 3.41 -12.26
C TYR A 21 -8.47 3.60 -11.58
N GLU A 22 -9.09 4.77 -11.72
CA GLU A 22 -10.39 5.08 -11.11
C GLU A 22 -11.50 4.15 -11.64
N LEU A 23 -11.50 3.84 -12.94
CA LEU A 23 -12.47 2.89 -13.51
C LEU A 23 -12.33 1.49 -12.93
N ILE A 24 -11.11 0.98 -12.80
CA ILE A 24 -10.83 -0.33 -12.17
C ILE A 24 -11.25 -0.28 -10.70
N TYR A 25 -10.93 0.81 -10.01
CA TYR A 25 -11.21 0.96 -8.59
C TYR A 25 -12.71 0.98 -8.30
N ILE A 26 -13.48 1.81 -9.04
CA ILE A 26 -14.94 1.89 -8.94
C ILE A 26 -15.58 0.55 -9.36
N GLY A 27 -15.10 -0.06 -10.45
CA GLY A 27 -15.61 -1.35 -10.92
C GLY A 27 -15.36 -2.49 -9.93
N ALA A 28 -14.21 -2.50 -9.25
CA ALA A 28 -13.97 -3.47 -8.18
C ALA A 28 -14.86 -3.20 -6.96
N TYR A 29 -15.14 -1.93 -6.66
CA TYR A 29 -16.04 -1.55 -5.57
C TYR A 29 -17.49 -1.94 -5.81
N SER A 30 -17.98 -1.87 -7.05
CA SER A 30 -19.36 -2.25 -7.37
C SER A 30 -19.65 -3.74 -7.17
N GLU A 31 -18.61 -4.58 -7.13
CA GLU A 31 -18.72 -6.03 -6.92
C GLU A 31 -18.63 -6.42 -5.43
N ILE A 32 -18.47 -5.45 -4.53
CA ILE A 32 -18.42 -5.68 -3.07
C ILE A 32 -19.81 -5.48 -2.49
N ASP A 33 -20.59 -6.56 -2.45
CA ASP A 33 -21.93 -6.55 -1.83
C ASP A 33 -21.95 -7.15 -0.42
N ALA A 34 -21.02 -8.06 -0.09
CA ALA A 34 -21.04 -8.72 1.22
C ALA A 34 -20.39 -7.87 2.33
N VAL A 35 -21.09 -7.75 3.47
CA VAL A 35 -20.58 -7.06 4.68
C VAL A 35 -19.21 -7.60 5.13
N ARG A 36 -18.97 -8.90 4.96
CA ARG A 36 -17.67 -9.52 5.28
C ARG A 36 -16.55 -9.02 4.37
N GLN A 37 -16.80 -8.87 3.07
CA GLN A 37 -15.83 -8.35 2.11
C GLN A 37 -15.55 -6.87 2.35
N ALA A 38 -16.59 -6.07 2.64
CA ALA A 38 -16.42 -4.68 3.04
C ALA A 38 -15.54 -4.55 4.29
N GLY A 39 -15.71 -5.44 5.28
CA GLY A 39 -14.84 -5.52 6.46
C GLY A 39 -13.38 -5.84 6.13
N ILE A 40 -13.14 -6.72 5.15
CA ILE A 40 -11.79 -7.06 4.68
C ILE A 40 -11.16 -5.89 3.93
N VAL A 41 -11.91 -5.19 3.08
CA VAL A 41 -11.41 -3.99 2.40
C VAL A 41 -11.06 -2.89 3.40
N ALA A 42 -11.92 -2.65 4.41
CA ALA A 42 -11.65 -1.71 5.49
C ALA A 42 -10.37 -2.08 6.26
N ALA A 43 -10.20 -3.35 6.61
CA ALA A 43 -8.99 -3.86 7.23
C ALA A 43 -7.76 -3.71 6.31
N GLY A 44 -7.94 -3.88 5.00
CA GLY A 44 -6.88 -3.74 4.00
C GLY A 44 -6.39 -2.31 3.84
N PHE A 45 -7.26 -1.30 3.94
CA PHE A 45 -6.82 0.09 4.02
C PHE A 45 -5.92 0.35 5.21
N PHE A 46 -6.26 -0.23 6.36
CA PHE A 46 -5.39 -0.11 7.52
C PHE A 46 -4.05 -0.82 7.31
N LEU A 47 -4.07 -1.98 6.65
CA LEU A 47 -2.87 -2.72 6.27
C LEU A 47 -1.96 -1.93 5.31
N SER A 48 -2.52 -1.26 4.30
CA SER A 48 -1.75 -0.46 3.32
C SER A 48 -0.95 0.64 4.03
N ARG A 49 -1.56 1.32 5.02
CA ARG A 49 -0.92 2.36 5.83
C ARG A 49 0.15 1.79 6.76
N CYS A 50 -0.09 0.63 7.37
CA CYS A 50 0.92 -0.04 8.19
C CYS A 50 2.15 -0.41 7.37
N LEU A 51 1.94 -0.98 6.17
CA LEU A 51 3.03 -1.34 5.25
C LEU A 51 3.80 -0.11 4.76
N SER A 52 3.11 0.98 4.43
CA SER A 52 3.75 2.25 4.07
C SER A 52 4.59 2.82 5.22
N GLY A 53 4.07 2.78 6.45
CA GLY A 53 4.83 3.18 7.64
C GLY A 53 6.09 2.32 7.85
N ILE A 54 5.99 1.01 7.66
CA ILE A 54 7.13 0.09 7.74
C ILE A 54 8.14 0.40 6.63
N ALA A 55 7.68 0.67 5.40
CA ALA A 55 8.53 1.02 4.27
C ALA A 55 9.32 2.31 4.54
N ALA A 56 8.62 3.37 4.94
CA ALA A 56 9.22 4.67 5.26
C ALA A 56 10.29 4.58 6.37
N MET A 57 10.12 3.68 7.34
CA MET A 57 11.05 3.52 8.46
C MET A 57 12.16 2.49 8.22
N THR A 58 11.96 1.52 7.32
CA THR A 58 12.91 0.41 7.12
C THR A 58 13.82 0.65 5.94
N PHE A 59 13.37 1.40 4.95
CA PHE A 59 14.12 1.60 3.72
C PHE A 59 14.91 2.90 3.73
N PRO A 60 16.16 2.88 3.22
CA PRO A 60 16.96 4.09 3.10
C PRO A 60 16.26 5.07 2.15
N GLY A 61 15.93 6.26 2.67
CA GLY A 61 15.37 7.33 1.86
C GLY A 61 16.34 7.76 0.76
N ALA A 62 15.83 8.02 -0.45
CA ALA A 62 16.65 8.47 -1.59
C ALA A 62 17.28 9.85 -1.38
N LYS A 63 16.79 10.63 -0.39
CA LYS A 63 17.34 11.92 0.03
C LYS A 63 17.87 11.82 1.46
N LYS A 64 19.09 12.33 1.68
CA LYS A 64 19.70 12.49 3.01
C LYS A 64 19.18 13.71 3.78
N GLU A 65 18.05 14.30 3.39
CA GLU A 65 17.43 15.45 4.07
C GLU A 65 15.90 15.43 3.93
N GLY A 66 15.21 15.80 5.01
CA GLY A 66 13.75 15.88 5.10
C GLY A 66 13.21 15.52 6.48
N LEU A 67 11.94 15.82 6.74
CA LEU A 67 11.25 15.61 8.03
C LEU A 67 11.39 14.17 8.56
N LEU A 68 11.51 13.17 7.66
CA LEU A 68 11.77 11.76 7.97
C LEU A 68 13.09 11.53 8.74
N TYR A 69 14.15 12.31 8.43
CA TYR A 69 15.45 12.20 9.10
C TYR A 69 15.40 12.77 10.53
N MET A 70 14.61 13.83 10.74
CA MET A 70 14.41 14.45 12.06
C MET A 70 13.64 13.54 13.03
N PHE A 71 12.78 12.65 12.53
CA PHE A 71 12.09 11.65 13.36
C PHE A 71 12.91 10.38 13.65
N THR A 72 14.12 10.26 13.08
CA THR A 72 15.02 9.11 13.29
C THR A 72 15.92 9.31 14.52
N SER A 73 15.33 9.69 15.67
CA SER A 73 16.00 9.49 16.96
C SER A 73 15.95 8.00 17.29
N LYS A 74 17.11 7.34 17.31
CA LYS A 74 17.32 5.89 17.35
C LYS A 74 16.53 5.10 18.43
N ALA A 75 16.00 5.77 19.45
CA ALA A 75 15.22 5.15 20.53
C ALA A 75 13.72 4.96 20.20
N HIS A 76 13.12 5.84 19.37
CA HIS A 76 11.69 5.74 19.03
C HIS A 76 11.45 4.83 17.83
N GLU A 77 12.46 4.64 16.99
CA GLU A 77 12.37 3.86 15.75
C GLU A 77 12.01 2.38 16.01
N ARG A 78 12.60 1.75 17.04
CA ARG A 78 12.25 0.36 17.40
C ARG A 78 10.84 0.25 17.95
N ALA A 79 10.43 1.18 18.82
CA ALA A 79 9.10 1.16 19.42
C ALA A 79 8.00 1.29 18.35
N VAL A 80 8.17 2.23 17.41
CA VAL A 80 7.22 2.45 16.32
C VAL A 80 7.24 1.28 15.32
N LYS A 81 8.41 0.72 14.99
CA LYS A 81 8.49 -0.51 14.17
C LYS A 81 7.76 -1.69 14.81
N THR A 82 7.96 -1.90 16.11
CA THR A 82 7.27 -2.98 16.84
C THR A 82 5.76 -2.73 16.87
N ALA A 83 5.32 -1.49 17.11
CA ALA A 83 3.90 -1.14 17.09
C ALA A 83 3.26 -1.38 15.72
N LEU A 84 3.92 -0.98 14.63
CA LEU A 84 3.46 -1.22 13.26
C LEU A 84 3.42 -2.70 12.91
N PHE A 85 4.40 -3.48 13.37
CA PHE A 85 4.41 -4.93 13.16
C PHE A 85 3.27 -5.61 13.92
N LEU A 86 3.02 -5.22 15.17
CA LEU A 86 1.88 -5.71 15.96
C LEU A 86 0.54 -5.34 15.33
N GLN A 87 0.40 -4.12 14.83
CA GLN A 87 -0.79 -3.68 14.09
C GLN A 87 -1.01 -4.51 12.83
N THR A 88 0.04 -4.72 12.03
CA THR A 88 0.01 -5.55 10.82
C THR A 88 -0.41 -6.99 11.14
N ALA A 89 0.17 -7.58 12.18
CA ALA A 89 -0.16 -8.94 12.62
C ALA A 89 -1.62 -9.04 13.10
N SER A 90 -2.07 -8.06 13.89
CA SER A 90 -3.45 -8.03 14.40
C SER A 90 -4.47 -7.96 13.27
N VAL A 91 -4.19 -7.15 12.24
CA VAL A 91 -5.05 -6.98 11.06
C VAL A 91 -5.05 -8.23 10.20
N ALA A 92 -3.89 -8.88 10.01
CA ALA A 92 -3.82 -10.16 9.30
C ALA A 92 -4.68 -11.23 10.00
N VAL A 93 -4.61 -11.33 11.33
CA VAL A 93 -5.45 -12.26 12.10
C VAL A 93 -6.94 -11.93 11.95
N LEU A 94 -7.31 -10.64 12.02
CA LEU A 94 -8.70 -10.20 11.83
C LEU A 94 -9.22 -10.58 10.44
N MET A 95 -8.43 -10.36 9.39
CA MET A 95 -8.79 -10.69 8.00
C MET A 95 -9.02 -12.20 7.83
N LEU A 96 -8.12 -13.02 8.39
CA LEU A 96 -8.25 -14.48 8.34
C LEU A 96 -9.45 -15.00 9.13
N TYR A 97 -9.82 -14.32 10.22
CA TYR A 97 -11.00 -14.66 11.01
C TYR A 97 -12.32 -14.32 10.29
N LEU A 98 -12.36 -13.22 9.53
CA LEU A 98 -13.54 -12.80 8.77
C LEU A 98 -13.80 -13.70 7.56
N ASP A 99 -12.79 -13.89 6.71
CA ASP A 99 -12.83 -14.84 5.59
C ASP A 99 -11.41 -15.30 5.25
N GLY A 100 -11.11 -16.57 5.52
CA GLY A 100 -9.76 -17.10 5.34
C GLY A 100 -9.25 -17.03 3.91
N VAL A 101 -10.09 -17.21 2.90
CA VAL A 101 -9.63 -17.25 1.49
C VAL A 101 -9.44 -15.84 0.97
N THR A 102 -10.42 -14.95 1.16
CA THR A 102 -10.32 -13.54 0.76
C THR A 102 -9.21 -12.84 1.54
N GLY A 103 -9.08 -13.13 2.84
CA GLY A 103 -8.01 -12.62 3.69
C GLY A 103 -6.62 -13.04 3.21
N VAL A 104 -6.42 -14.32 2.87
CA VAL A 104 -5.14 -14.80 2.30
C VAL A 104 -4.86 -14.12 0.95
N ALA A 105 -5.84 -14.04 0.05
CA ALA A 105 -5.68 -13.41 -1.25
C ALA A 105 -5.23 -11.94 -1.12
N VAL A 106 -5.86 -11.20 -0.21
CA VAL A 106 -5.54 -9.80 0.08
C VAL A 106 -4.15 -9.66 0.69
N LEU A 107 -3.78 -10.49 1.68
CA LEU A 107 -2.46 -10.46 2.32
C LEU A 107 -1.34 -10.76 1.31
N VAL A 108 -1.54 -11.76 0.44
CA VAL A 108 -0.60 -12.10 -0.63
C VAL A 108 -0.49 -10.96 -1.64
N GLY A 109 -1.61 -10.38 -2.06
CA GLY A 109 -1.64 -9.23 -2.99
C GLY A 109 -0.91 -8.02 -2.44
N ALA A 110 -1.16 -7.66 -1.18
CA ALA A 110 -0.48 -6.56 -0.49
C ALA A 110 1.03 -6.83 -0.35
N GLY A 111 1.41 -8.05 0.04
CA GLY A 111 2.82 -8.45 0.17
C GLY A 111 3.58 -8.44 -1.17
N LEU A 112 2.96 -8.93 -2.25
CA LEU A 112 3.54 -8.87 -3.60
C LEU A 112 3.69 -7.44 -4.07
N THR A 113 2.68 -6.60 -3.84
CA THR A 113 2.73 -5.16 -4.18
C THR A 113 3.86 -4.47 -3.43
N PHE A 114 4.03 -4.76 -2.14
CA PHE A 114 5.11 -4.24 -1.32
C PHE A 114 6.50 -4.66 -1.83
N LEU A 115 6.68 -5.93 -2.20
CA LEU A 115 7.95 -6.43 -2.75
C LEU A 115 8.27 -5.81 -4.13
N TYR A 116 7.27 -5.70 -4.99
CA TYR A 116 7.40 -5.06 -6.30
C TYR A 116 7.80 -3.59 -6.14
N TYR A 117 7.08 -2.86 -5.28
CA TYR A 117 7.35 -1.48 -4.93
C TYR A 117 8.77 -1.30 -4.42
N TYR A 118 9.20 -2.12 -3.45
CA TYR A 118 10.55 -2.05 -2.89
C TYR A 118 11.63 -2.23 -3.97
N LYS A 119 11.51 -3.27 -4.81
CA LYS A 119 12.47 -3.54 -5.88
C LYS A 119 12.53 -2.40 -6.89
N LYS A 120 11.37 -1.84 -7.25
CA LYS A 120 11.27 -0.75 -8.24
C LYS A 120 11.85 0.56 -7.72
N CYS A 121 11.48 0.96 -6.50
CA CYS A 121 12.02 2.18 -5.88
C CYS A 121 13.53 2.10 -5.66
N LYS A 122 14.04 0.95 -5.20
CA LYS A 122 15.48 0.74 -5.04
C LYS A 122 16.23 0.79 -6.37
N LYS A 123 15.71 0.16 -7.42
CA LYS A 123 16.37 0.09 -8.73
C LYS A 123 16.31 1.40 -9.50
N GLU A 124 15.18 2.11 -9.46
CA GLU A 124 14.95 3.27 -10.33
C GLU A 124 15.19 4.62 -9.68
N LEU A 125 14.98 4.72 -8.36
CA LEU A 125 15.01 5.98 -7.62
C LEU A 125 16.12 6.01 -6.55
N GLY A 126 16.82 4.90 -6.33
CA GLY A 126 17.91 4.81 -5.37
C GLY A 126 17.44 4.85 -3.90
N GLY A 127 16.14 4.73 -3.65
CA GLY A 127 15.52 4.79 -2.33
C GLY A 127 14.05 5.20 -2.42
N ILE A 128 13.47 5.52 -1.27
CA ILE A 128 12.05 5.88 -1.11
C ILE A 128 11.89 7.39 -0.88
N THR A 129 10.81 7.96 -1.42
CA THR A 129 10.33 9.34 -1.19
C THR A 129 8.84 9.36 -0.83
N GLY A 130 8.34 10.48 -0.31
CA GLY A 130 6.92 10.64 0.02
C GLY A 130 5.97 10.36 -1.16
N ASP A 131 6.34 10.77 -2.37
CA ASP A 131 5.53 10.51 -3.57
C ASP A 131 5.45 9.02 -3.91
N THR A 132 6.55 8.28 -3.68
CA THR A 132 6.57 6.84 -3.91
C THR A 132 5.75 6.09 -2.87
N GLU A 133 5.72 6.56 -1.62
CA GLU A 133 4.86 6.01 -0.57
C GLU A 133 3.38 6.21 -0.92
N GLY A 134 3.01 7.42 -1.37
CA GLY A 134 1.66 7.69 -1.89
C GLY A 134 1.27 6.77 -3.04
N TYR A 135 2.18 6.57 -4.00
CA TYR A 135 1.98 5.62 -5.10
C TYR A 135 1.84 4.16 -4.61
N PHE A 136 2.61 3.74 -3.61
CA PHE A 136 2.47 2.41 -3.03
C PHE A 136 1.09 2.22 -2.41
N VAL A 137 0.64 3.18 -1.61
CA VAL A 137 -0.66 3.11 -0.93
C VAL A 137 -1.79 2.96 -1.95
N THR A 138 -1.84 3.79 -2.99
CA THR A 138 -2.91 3.71 -4.01
C THR A 138 -2.89 2.38 -4.76
N VAL A 139 -1.73 1.90 -5.20
CA VAL A 139 -1.63 0.61 -5.91
C VAL A 139 -1.99 -0.55 -4.98
N CYS A 140 -1.54 -0.52 -3.73
CA CYS A 140 -1.83 -1.56 -2.74
C CYS A 140 -3.34 -1.63 -2.45
N GLU A 141 -3.98 -0.48 -2.23
CA GLU A 141 -5.42 -0.37 -2.01
C GLU A 141 -6.23 -0.88 -3.20
N CYS A 142 -5.83 -0.53 -4.43
CA CYS A 142 -6.46 -1.06 -5.63
C CYS A 142 -6.35 -2.59 -5.72
N VAL A 143 -5.17 -3.16 -5.44
CA VAL A 143 -4.99 -4.62 -5.41
C VAL A 143 -5.86 -5.28 -4.33
N ILE A 144 -5.99 -4.66 -3.16
CA ILE A 144 -6.84 -5.15 -2.07
C ILE A 144 -8.31 -5.22 -2.51
N VAL A 145 -8.84 -4.13 -3.08
CA VAL A 145 -10.24 -4.05 -3.51
C VAL A 145 -10.51 -5.04 -4.65
N VAL A 146 -9.62 -5.11 -5.64
CA VAL A 146 -9.73 -6.06 -6.76
C VAL A 146 -9.66 -7.51 -6.27
N ALA A 147 -8.73 -7.84 -5.37
CA ALA A 147 -8.63 -9.19 -4.82
C ALA A 147 -9.89 -9.57 -4.02
N ALA A 148 -10.43 -8.62 -3.24
CA ALA A 148 -11.67 -8.82 -2.50
C ALA A 148 -12.88 -9.02 -3.42
N ALA A 149 -12.99 -8.22 -4.48
CA ALA A 149 -14.04 -8.32 -5.50
C ALA A 149 -14.00 -9.66 -6.24
N VAL A 150 -12.83 -10.06 -6.74
CA VAL A 150 -12.65 -11.34 -7.45
C VAL A 150 -13.01 -12.53 -6.56
N CYS A 151 -12.60 -12.52 -5.29
CA CYS A 151 -12.98 -13.57 -4.34
C CYS A 151 -14.49 -13.57 -4.02
N GLY A 152 -15.17 -12.44 -4.19
CA GLY A 152 -16.62 -12.32 -4.11
C GLY A 152 -17.33 -12.97 -5.28
N ILE A 153 -16.92 -12.61 -6.49
CA ILE A 153 -17.54 -13.12 -7.73
C ILE A 153 -17.39 -14.64 -7.84
N ILE A 154 -16.25 -15.19 -7.38
CA ILE A 154 -15.98 -16.63 -7.44
C ILE A 154 -16.84 -17.45 -6.46
N ARG A 155 -17.52 -16.81 -5.49
CA ARG A 155 -18.25 -17.47 -4.41
C ARG A 155 -19.76 -17.22 -4.47
#